data_AF-A0A419FL19-F1
#
_entry.id   AF-A0A419FL19-F1
#
_cell.length_a   1.000
_cell.length_b   1.000
_cell.length_c   1.000
_cell.angle_alpha   90.00
_cell.angle_beta   90.00
_cell.angle_gamma   90.00
#
_symmetry.space_group_name_H-M   'P 1'
#
loop_
_entity.id
_entity.type
_entity.pdbx_description
1 polymer ?
#
loop_
_entity_poly.entity_id
_entity_poly.type
_entity_poly.pdbx_seq_one_letter_code
_entity_poly.pdbx_strand_id
1 'polypeptide(L)' 'MRQSIRFALAAAAAGLAWGYLRHRKDGRAAVFAAIQALEWFVAYGGATALLERVREGLEGGEVEVERVTHTRQTIVDHEG' A
#
# COMPACT_ATOMS: atom_id res chain seq x y z
N MET A 1 -9.40 2.25 4.16
CA MET A 1 -8.21 2.84 3.50
C MET A 1 -7.68 2.02 2.31
N ARG A 2 -7.75 0.68 2.30
CA ARG A 2 -7.39 -0.19 1.14
C ARG A 2 -7.97 0.17 -0.25
N GLN A 3 -9.03 0.99 -0.33
CA GLN A 3 -9.64 1.42 -1.59
C GLN A 3 -8.81 2.51 -2.30
N SER A 4 -8.08 3.37 -1.59
CA SER A 4 -7.35 4.51 -2.20
C SER A 4 -6.27 4.04 -3.18
N ILE A 5 -5.50 3.02 -2.81
CA ILE A 5 -4.42 2.51 -3.67
C ILE A 5 -4.95 1.83 -4.94
N ARG A 6 -6.13 1.20 -4.87
CA ARG A 6 -6.78 0.59 -6.04
C ARG A 6 -7.22 1.65 -7.05
N PHE A 7 -7.78 2.76 -6.57
CA PHE A 7 -8.15 3.89 -7.44
C PHE A 7 -6.91 4.55 -8.05
N ALA A 8 -5.85 4.75 -7.27
CA ALA A 8 -4.60 5.30 -7.79
C ALA A 8 -3.95 4.39 -8.85
N LEU A 9 -3.97 3.07 -8.67
CA LEU A 9 -3.49 2.11 -9.66
C LEU A 9 -4.35 2.08 -10.93
N ALA A 10 -5.67 2.16 -10.78
CA ALA A 10 -6.57 2.27 -11.93
C ALA A 10 -6.31 3.57 -12.71
N ALA A 11 -6.08 4.69 -12.01
CA ALA A 11 -5.70 5.96 -12.63
C ALA A 11 -4.34 5.86 -13.33
N ALA A 12 -3.35 5.18 -12.73
CA ALA A 12 -2.06 4.95 -13.38
C ALA A 12 -2.21 4.15 -14.68
N ALA A 13 -2.99 3.08 -14.68
CA ALA A 13 -3.24 2.26 -15.87
C ALA A 13 -3.96 3.05 -16.98
N ALA A 14 -4.96 3.86 -16.60
CA ALA A 14 -5.67 4.73 -17.53
C ALA A 14 -4.74 5.82 -18.11
N GLY A 15 -3.89 6.43 -17.27
CA GLY A 15 -2.89 7.40 -17.69
C GLY A 15 -1.85 6.80 -18.64
N LEU A 16 -1.44 5.55 -18.40
CA LEU A 16 -0.52 4.83 -19.27
C LEU A 16 -1.12 4.56 -20.65
N ALA A 17 -2.36 4.05 -20.68
CA ALA A 17 -3.08 3.78 -21.93
C ALA A 17 -3.32 5.07 -22.72
N TRP A 18 -3.75 6.14 -22.03
CA TRP A 18 -3.99 7.44 -22.65
C TRP A 18 -2.71 8.10 -23.17
N GLY A 19 -1.65 8.12 -22.37
CA GLY A 19 -0.36 8.70 -22.76
C GLY A 19 0.26 7.96 -23.95
N TYR A 20 0.16 6.63 -23.99
CA TYR A 20 0.61 5.85 -25.13
C TYR A 20 -0.20 6.14 -26.39
N LEU A 21 -1.54 6.17 -26.27
CA LEU A 21 -2.43 6.48 -27.40
C LEU A 21 -2.15 7.88 -27.97
N ARG A 22 -1.97 8.87 -27.10
CA ARG A 22 -1.71 10.27 -27.45
C ARG A 22 -0.38 10.44 -28.18
N HIS A 23 0.67 9.78 -27.70
CA HIS A 23 2.03 9.92 -28.22
C HIS A 23 2.47 8.79 -29.16
N ARG A 24 1.54 7.95 -29.64
CA ARG A 24 1.84 6.77 -30.47
C ARG A 24 2.64 7.04 -31.75
N LYS A 25 2.66 8.29 -32.24
CA LYS A 25 3.42 8.71 -33.43
C LYS A 25 4.82 9.19 -33.10
N ASP A 26 5.11 9.43 -31.83
CA ASP A 26 6.41 9.87 -31.34
C ASP A 26 7.26 8.65 -30.97
N GLY A 27 8.55 8.65 -31.33
CA GLY A 27 9.47 7.58 -30.92
C GLY A 27 9.67 7.46 -29.40
N ARG A 28 9.12 8.39 -28.62
CA ARG A 28 9.18 8.46 -27.15
C ARG A 28 7.84 8.16 -26.47
N ALA A 29 6.88 7.57 -27.18
CA ALA A 29 5.53 7.26 -26.67
C ALA A 29 5.53 6.59 -25.30
N ALA A 30 6.43 5.62 -25.09
CA ALA A 30 6.55 4.88 -23.83
C ALA A 30 6.96 5.78 -22.65
N VAL A 31 7.85 6.76 -22.88
CA VAL A 31 8.31 7.69 -21.84
C VAL A 31 7.18 8.61 -21.43
N PHE A 32 6.46 9.19 -22.40
CA PHE A 32 5.31 10.04 -22.12
C PHE A 32 4.17 9.27 -21.45
N ALA A 33 3.93 8.02 -21.85
CA ALA A 33 2.96 7.14 -21.20
C ALA A 33 3.31 6.88 -19.72
N ALA A 34 4.60 6.62 -19.42
CA ALA A 34 5.07 6.41 -18.06
C ALA A 34 4.93 7.68 -17.20
N ILE A 35 5.26 8.86 -17.74
CA ILE A 35 5.06 10.14 -17.06
C ILE A 35 3.57 10.36 -16.77
N GLN A 36 2.71 10.15 -17.77
CA GLN A 36 1.27 10.34 -17.61
C GLN A 36 0.66 9.39 -16.57
N ALA A 37 1.13 8.14 -16.53
CA ALA A 37 0.74 7.16 -15.51
C ALA A 37 1.15 7.61 -14.10
N LEU A 38 2.37 8.15 -13.95
CA LEU A 38 2.88 8.64 -12.68
C LEU A 38 2.10 9.87 -12.20
N GLU A 39 1.81 10.82 -13.09
CA GLU A 39 1.00 12.00 -12.78
C GLU A 39 -0.37 11.62 -12.23
N TRP A 40 -1.06 10.68 -12.89
CA TRP A 40 -2.39 10.26 -12.47
C TRP A 40 -2.32 9.42 -11.19
N PHE A 41 -1.31 8.56 -11.04
CA PHE A 41 -1.10 7.84 -9.80
C PHE A 41 -0.97 8.80 -8.60
N VAL A 42 -0.17 9.86 -8.74
CA VAL A 42 0.03 10.86 -7.68
C VAL A 42 -1.23 11.69 -7.44
N ALA A 43 -1.89 12.18 -8.51
CA ALA A 43 -3.09 12.99 -8.41
C ALA A 43 -4.24 12.28 -7.68
N TYR A 44 -4.33 10.96 -7.83
CA TYR A 44 -5.35 10.12 -7.16
C TYR A 44 -4.89 9.56 -5.81
N GLY A 45 -3.83 10.13 -5.20
CA GLY A 45 -3.41 9.82 -3.83
C GLY A 45 -2.53 8.57 -3.69
N GLY A 46 -1.98 8.05 -4.79
CA GLY A 46 -1.11 6.87 -4.77
C GLY A 46 0.17 7.06 -3.96
N ALA A 47 0.75 8.28 -3.98
CA ALA A 47 1.92 8.61 -3.17
C ALA A 47 1.62 8.55 -1.67
N THR A 48 0.51 9.14 -1.24
CA THR A 48 0.05 9.10 0.15
C THR A 48 -0.21 7.67 0.61
N ALA A 49 -0.89 6.87 -0.23
CA ALA A 49 -1.17 5.46 0.07
C ALA A 49 0.11 4.60 0.20
N LEU A 50 1.16 4.89 -0.58
CA LEU A 50 2.46 4.22 -0.42
C LEU A 50 3.14 4.62 0.88
N LEU A 51 3.13 5.90 1.24
CA LEU A 51 3.71 6.36 2.50
C LEU A 51 3.01 5.75 3.71
N GLU A 52 1.67 5.67 3.69
CA GLU A 52 0.88 4.98 4.73
C GLU A 52 1.28 3.50 4.82
N ARG A 53 1.39 2.81 3.68
CA ARG A 53 1.79 1.39 3.63
C ARG A 53 3.20 1.15 4.20
N VAL A 54 4.13 2.03 3.86
CA VAL A 54 5.52 1.95 4.36
C VAL A 54 5.54 2.23 5.86
N ARG A 55 4.80 3.24 6.32
CA ARG A 55 4.67 3.57 7.73
C ARG A 55 4.07 2.42 8.55
N GLU A 56 2.97 1.82 8.08
CA GLU A 56 2.39 0.61 8.69
C GLU A 56 3.41 -0.53 8.77
N GLY A 57 4.24 -0.71 7.73
CA GLY A 57 5.28 -1.74 7.72
C GLY A 57 6.44 -1.48 8.69
N LEU A 58 6.74 -0.21 8.96
CA LEU A 58 7.76 0.18 9.95
C LEU A 58 7.21 0.11 11.39
N GLU A 59 5.97 0.55 11.60
CA GLU A 59 5.28 0.49 12.91
C GLU A 59 4.93 -0.95 13.30
N GLY A 60 4.55 -1.80 12.34
CA GLY A 60 4.32 -3.24 12.56
C GLY A 60 5.60 -4.07 12.76
N GLY A 61 6.78 -3.44 12.72
CA GLY A 61 8.09 -4.06 13.00
C GLY A 61 8.49 -4.03 14.48
N GLU A 62 7.75 -3.34 15.34
CA GLU A 62 7.90 -3.48 16.80
C GLU A 62 7.26 -4.80 17.25
N VAL A 63 8.10 -5.84 17.23
CA VAL A 63 8.12 -7.02 18.09
C VAL A 63 6.76 -7.37 18.70
N GLU A 64 6.15 -8.41 18.15
CA GLU A 64 5.29 -9.34 18.88
C GLU A 64 6.08 -9.85 20.10
N VAL A 65 6.15 -9.04 21.17
CA VAL A 65 6.62 -9.49 22.46
C VAL A 65 5.50 -10.39 22.93
N GLU A 66 5.70 -11.66 22.63
CA GLU A 66 5.29 -12.83 23.39
C GLU A 66 5.13 -12.47 24.88
N ARG A 67 3.98 -11.86 25.23
CA ARG A 67 3.43 -12.00 26.57
C ARG A 67 2.79 -13.37 26.59
N VAL A 68 3.65 -14.39 26.73
CA VAL A 68 3.31 -15.59 27.49
C VAL A 68 2.95 -15.11 28.89
N THR A 69 1.73 -14.63 29.04
CA THR A 69 1.00 -14.69 30.30
C THR A 69 0.12 -15.92 30.17
N HIS A 70 0.77 -17.08 30.07
CA HIS A 70 0.15 -18.34 30.46
C HIS A 70 0.02 -18.31 31.98
N THR A 71 -0.88 -17.46 32.50
CA THR A 71 -1.34 -17.55 33.88
C THR A 71 -2.29 -18.74 33.92
N ARG A 72 -1.72 -19.93 34.01
CA ARG A 72 -2.42 -21.14 34.42
C ARG A 72 -2.89 -20.91 35.85
N GLN A 73 -4.14 -20.45 36.01
CA GLN A 73 -4.85 -20.59 37.27
C GLN A 73 -5.12 -22.08 37.49
N THR A 74 -4.15 -22.78 38.07
CA THR A 74 -4.41 -24.00 38.82
C THR A 74 -4.78 -23.58 40.22
N ILE A 75 -6.07 -23.45 40.47
CA ILE A 75 -6.64 -23.44 41.81
C ILE A 75 -6.40 -24.84 42.36
N VAL A 76 -5.36 -24.96 43.18
CA VAL A 76 -5.24 -26.07 44.13
C VAL A 76 -4.92 -25.39 45.45
N ASP A 77 -5.93 -25.29 46.30
CA ASP A 77 -5.67 -25.54 47.71
C ASP A 77 -6.70 -26.54 48.24
N HIS A 78 -6.14 -27.48 48.97
CA HIS A 78 -6.75 -28.64 49.56
C HIS A 78 -7.37 -28.31 50.92
N GLU A 79 -8.45 -29.05 51.21
CA GLU A 79 -8.84 -29.58 52.52
C GLU A 79 -9.11 -28.64 53.71
N GLY A 80 -10.37 -28.74 54.18
CA GLY A 80 -10.89 -28.23 55.43
C GLY A 80 -12.40 -28.47 55.51
#